data_AF-A0A919E187-F1
#
_entry.id   AF-A0A919E187-F1
#
_cell.length_a   1.000
_cell.length_b   1.000
_cell.length_c   1.000
_cell.angle_alpha   90.00
_cell.angle_beta   90.00
_cell.angle_gamma   90.00
#
_symmetry.space_group_name_H-M   'P 1'
#
loop_
_entity.id
_entity.type
_entity.pdbx_description
1 polymer ?
#
loop_
_entity_poly.entity_id
_entity_poly.type
_entity_poly.pdbx_seq_one_letter_code
_entity_poly.pdbx_strand_id
1 'polypeptide(L)'
;MADRSSGLPAVRAEDVWTVAQRVMHVVQDLARTEPQGEPQVRGGLARLDRLRDETKAQLVAATYERNRLDLRIADAVRAERELMRIAAPFAARGGEVSDLPPAVRTALRRAVRLSEDIAEWKEGLEEAEETVRLCRDLDAVVRKSRVDLERVLDSLARRFRAAETKSALARIADQLGAFDRAVRVDLAERVRDAEARAAAEHETALNDEDVQLRQLAAAGEDAAVEERLRRLRQDTD
;
A
#
# COMPACT_ATOMS: atom_id res chain seq x y z
N MET A 1 -5.38 48.28 27.93
CA MET A 1 -5.33 46.99 28.64
C MET A 1 -4.37 46.12 27.87
N ALA A 2 -3.14 46.00 28.35
CA ALA A 2 -2.15 45.12 27.73
C ALA A 2 -2.53 43.69 28.09
N ASP A 3 -2.79 42.90 27.05
CA ASP A 3 -2.98 41.46 27.14
C ASP A 3 -1.79 40.90 27.94
N ARG A 4 -2.06 40.35 29.12
CA ARG A 4 -1.03 39.63 29.88
C ARG A 4 -0.77 38.38 29.07
N SER A 5 0.17 38.47 28.12
CA SER A 5 0.74 37.30 27.46
C SER A 5 1.16 36.37 28.57
N SER A 6 0.40 35.30 28.82
CA SER A 6 0.76 34.28 29.80
C SER A 6 2.21 33.88 29.52
N GLY A 7 3.07 33.78 30.54
CA GLY A 7 4.42 33.25 30.37
C GLY A 7 4.44 31.80 29.87
N LEU A 8 3.25 31.18 29.80
CA LEU A 8 3.00 29.87 29.26
C LEU A 8 3.24 29.78 27.74
N PRO A 9 3.83 28.67 27.27
CA PRO A 9 4.05 28.44 25.84
C PRO A 9 2.72 28.32 25.09
N ALA A 10 2.71 28.79 23.83
CA ALA A 10 1.54 28.74 22.95
C ALA A 10 1.14 27.32 22.54
N VAL A 11 2.06 26.37 22.66
CA VAL A 11 1.82 24.93 22.47
C VAL A 11 2.17 24.24 23.76
N ARG A 12 1.20 23.52 24.33
CA ARG A 12 1.39 22.80 25.58
C ARG A 12 1.67 21.34 25.31
N ALA A 13 2.35 20.69 26.26
CA ALA A 13 2.59 19.25 26.18
C ALA A 13 1.27 18.45 26.06
N GLU A 14 0.18 18.96 26.63
CA GLU A 14 -1.17 18.38 26.56
C GLU A 14 -1.76 18.36 25.13
N ASP A 15 -1.49 19.41 24.34
CA ASP A 15 -1.94 19.47 22.94
C ASP A 15 -1.24 18.40 22.10
N VAL A 16 0.07 18.23 22.34
CA VAL A 16 0.89 17.19 21.70
C VAL A 16 0.47 15.80 22.16
N TRP A 17 0.09 15.64 23.43
CA TRP A 17 -0.46 14.39 23.95
C TRP A 17 -1.76 13.99 23.26
N THR A 18 -2.62 14.95 22.92
CA THR A 18 -3.85 14.69 22.15
C THR A 18 -3.53 14.20 20.72
N VAL A 19 -2.49 14.73 20.09
CA VAL A 19 -1.97 14.20 18.82
C VAL A 19 -1.41 12.78 19.03
N ALA A 20 -0.66 12.55 20.11
CA ALA A 20 -0.07 11.26 20.46
C ALA A 20 -1.12 10.16 20.58
N GLN A 21 -2.21 10.42 21.32
CA GLN A 21 -3.31 9.49 21.50
C GLN A 21 -3.96 9.12 20.17
N ARG A 22 -4.16 10.10 19.28
CA ARG A 22 -4.70 9.86 17.93
C ARG A 22 -3.75 9.01 17.09
N VAL A 23 -2.44 9.29 17.12
CA VAL A 23 -1.42 8.46 16.47
C VAL A 23 -1.48 7.03 16.99
N MET A 24 -1.47 6.84 18.30
CA MET A 24 -1.52 5.51 18.92
C MET A 24 -2.79 4.77 18.55
N HIS A 25 -3.95 5.43 18.54
CA HIS A 25 -5.21 4.82 18.15
C HIS A 25 -5.20 4.37 16.69
N VAL A 26 -4.76 5.23 15.77
CA VAL A 26 -4.64 4.89 14.34
C VAL A 26 -3.66 3.73 14.14
N VAL A 27 -2.50 3.74 14.82
CA VAL A 27 -1.52 2.66 14.71
C VAL A 27 -2.08 1.35 15.27
N GLN A 28 -2.77 1.37 16.41
CA GLN A 28 -3.40 0.18 16.99
C GLN A 28 -4.51 -0.38 16.11
N ASP A 29 -5.35 0.48 15.56
CA ASP A 29 -6.41 0.09 14.63
C ASP A 29 -5.82 -0.59 13.38
N LEU A 30 -4.75 -0.01 12.83
CA LEU A 30 -4.05 -0.56 11.67
C LEU A 30 -3.32 -1.87 12.00
N ALA A 31 -2.84 -2.04 13.23
CA ALA A 31 -2.19 -3.28 13.67
C ALA A 31 -3.19 -4.42 13.96
N ARG A 32 -4.40 -4.09 14.45
CA ARG A 32 -5.44 -5.08 14.78
C ARG A 32 -6.24 -5.53 13.57
N THR A 33 -6.40 -4.66 12.59
CA THR A 33 -7.26 -4.95 11.44
C THR A 33 -6.40 -5.57 10.35
N GLU A 34 -6.62 -6.86 10.06
CA GLU A 34 -6.05 -7.43 8.84
C GLU A 34 -6.52 -6.61 7.63
N PRO A 35 -5.60 -6.12 6.80
CA PRO A 35 -5.94 -5.26 5.69
C PRO A 35 -6.70 -6.08 4.64
N GLN A 36 -7.99 -5.81 4.50
CA GLN A 36 -8.89 -6.54 3.60
C GLN A 36 -8.76 -6.09 2.14
N GLY A 37 -8.12 -4.95 1.90
CA GLY A 37 -7.90 -4.45 0.55
C GLY A 37 -7.02 -3.20 0.51
N GLU A 38 -6.54 -2.91 -0.70
CA GLU A 38 -5.69 -1.75 -0.98
C GLU A 38 -6.31 -0.40 -0.56
N PRO A 39 -7.63 -0.12 -0.74
CA PRO A 39 -8.23 1.14 -0.31
C PRO A 39 -8.13 1.38 1.20
N GLN A 40 -8.26 0.33 2.01
CA GLN A 40 -8.17 0.42 3.46
C GLN A 40 -6.77 0.83 3.91
N VAL A 41 -5.73 0.23 3.32
CA VAL A 41 -4.34 0.52 3.65
C VAL A 41 -3.93 1.92 3.16
N ARG A 42 -4.35 2.32 1.95
CA ARG A 42 -4.16 3.71 1.46
C ARG A 42 -4.86 4.73 2.36
N GLY A 43 -6.05 4.43 2.86
CA GLY A 43 -6.75 5.26 3.84
C GLY A 43 -6.03 5.31 5.20
N GLY A 44 -5.34 4.25 5.59
CA GLY A 44 -4.42 4.23 6.75
C GLY A 44 -3.23 5.17 6.56
N LEU A 45 -2.54 5.08 5.41
CA LEU A 45 -1.43 5.96 5.06
C LEU A 45 -1.83 7.43 5.05
N ALA A 46 -2.96 7.77 4.43
CA ALA A 46 -3.46 9.14 4.40
C ALA A 46 -3.84 9.70 5.79
N ARG A 47 -4.20 8.83 6.75
CA ARG A 47 -4.41 9.24 8.15
C ARG A 47 -3.08 9.50 8.86
N LEU A 48 -2.10 8.62 8.66
CA LEU A 48 -0.76 8.81 9.22
C LEU A 48 -0.07 10.05 8.66
N ASP A 49 -0.16 10.32 7.36
CA ASP A 49 0.44 11.51 6.74
C ASP A 49 -0.16 12.81 7.33
N ARG A 50 -1.49 12.86 7.52
CA ARG A 50 -2.15 14.00 8.20
C ARG A 50 -1.65 14.19 9.63
N LEU A 51 -1.55 13.12 10.40
CA LEU A 51 -1.03 13.18 11.78
C LEU A 51 0.45 13.57 11.82
N ARG A 52 1.23 13.16 10.84
CA ARG A 52 2.63 13.59 10.69
C ARG A 52 2.72 15.09 10.47
N ASP A 53 1.90 15.62 9.56
CA ASP A 53 1.91 17.05 9.24
C ASP A 53 1.42 17.89 10.43
N GLU A 54 0.44 17.41 11.17
CA GLU A 54 0.01 18.01 12.44
C GLU A 54 1.13 17.98 13.49
N THR A 55 1.81 16.84 13.68
CA THR A 55 2.95 16.71 14.60
C THR A 55 4.09 17.65 14.22
N LYS A 56 4.37 17.81 12.92
CA LYS A 56 5.37 18.76 12.41
C LYS A 56 4.98 20.20 12.69
N ALA A 57 3.72 20.57 12.51
CA ALA A 57 3.24 21.92 12.83
C ALA A 57 3.45 22.23 14.32
N GLN A 58 3.12 21.28 15.20
CA GLN A 58 3.36 21.41 16.64
C GLN A 58 4.85 21.49 16.98
N LEU A 59 5.69 20.68 16.33
CA LEU A 59 7.14 20.72 16.53
C LEU A 59 7.72 22.10 16.17
N VAL A 60 7.29 22.68 15.04
CA VAL A 60 7.74 24.00 14.60
C VAL A 60 7.33 25.08 15.60
N ALA A 61 6.08 25.06 16.04
CA ALA A 61 5.56 26.01 17.01
C ALA A 61 6.26 25.89 18.38
N ALA A 62 6.44 24.67 18.91
CA ALA A 62 7.16 24.43 20.15
C ALA A 62 8.64 24.83 20.07
N THR A 63 9.30 24.56 18.93
CA THR A 63 10.70 24.99 18.71
C THR A 63 10.81 26.51 18.67
N TYR A 64 9.85 27.19 18.04
CA TYR A 64 9.79 28.64 18.01
C TYR A 64 9.62 29.21 19.42
N GLU A 65 8.68 28.67 20.20
CA GLU A 65 8.43 29.11 21.58
C GLU A 65 9.64 28.89 22.49
N ARG A 66 10.27 27.72 22.41
CA ARG A 66 11.52 27.44 23.13
C ARG A 66 12.59 28.50 22.83
N ASN A 67 12.86 28.75 21.54
CA ASN A 67 13.88 29.72 21.14
C ASN A 67 13.50 31.15 21.57
N ARG A 68 12.21 31.51 21.56
CA ARG A 68 11.70 32.80 22.01
C ARG A 68 11.94 32.99 23.52
N LEU A 69 11.62 31.97 24.33
CA LEU A 69 11.81 31.99 25.78
C LEU A 69 13.29 32.01 26.15
N ASP A 70 14.13 31.20 25.49
CA ASP A 70 15.58 31.20 25.68
C ASP A 70 16.19 32.61 25.53
N LEU A 71 15.85 33.30 24.43
CA LEU A 71 16.32 34.67 24.18
C LEU A 71 15.79 35.65 25.23
N ARG A 72 14.51 35.56 25.58
CA ARG A 72 13.87 36.43 26.57
C ARG A 72 14.50 36.27 27.96
N ILE A 73 14.76 35.04 28.37
CA ILE A 73 15.46 34.72 29.63
C ILE A 73 16.88 35.28 29.59
N ALA A 74 17.63 35.07 28.50
CA ALA A 74 19.00 35.56 28.37
C ALA A 74 19.09 37.10 28.51
N ASP A 75 18.17 37.82 27.88
CA ASP A 75 18.10 39.28 27.96
C ASP A 75 17.70 39.76 29.36
N ALA A 76 16.73 39.11 30.00
CA ALA A 76 16.30 39.47 31.35
C ALA A 76 17.36 39.17 32.40
N VAL A 77 18.07 38.03 32.31
CA VAL A 77 19.22 37.72 33.18
C VAL A 77 20.31 38.78 33.03
N ARG A 78 20.56 39.28 31.81
CA ARG A 78 21.52 40.37 31.59
C ARG A 78 21.04 41.67 32.25
N ALA A 79 19.77 42.01 32.08
CA ALA A 79 19.17 43.21 32.67
C ALA A 79 19.15 43.16 34.21
N GLU A 80 18.79 42.02 34.79
CA GLU A 80 18.83 41.76 36.23
C GLU A 80 20.24 41.95 36.79
N ARG A 81 21.26 41.36 36.15
CA ARG A 81 22.67 41.53 36.54
C ARG A 81 23.11 43.00 36.50
N GLU A 82 22.66 43.77 35.50
CA GLU A 82 22.96 45.19 35.43
C GLU A 82 22.33 45.98 36.59
N LEU A 83 21.05 45.71 36.88
CA LEU A 83 20.34 46.35 37.99
C LEU A 83 20.98 46.01 39.35
N MET A 84 21.40 44.75 39.53
CA MET A 84 22.12 44.31 40.73
C MET A 84 23.50 44.96 40.82
N ARG A 85 24.21 45.15 39.69
CA ARG A 85 25.49 45.88 39.66
C ARG A 85 25.31 47.33 40.11
N ILE A 86 24.25 48.00 39.66
CA ILE A 86 23.91 49.37 40.07
C ILE A 86 23.63 49.44 41.58
N ALA A 87 22.98 48.43 42.15
CA ALA A 87 22.65 48.38 43.57
C ALA A 87 23.80 47.91 44.50
N ALA A 88 24.76 47.15 43.98
CA ALA A 88 25.84 46.54 44.76
C ALA A 88 26.66 47.51 45.63
N PRO A 89 27.04 48.73 45.18
CA PRO A 89 27.79 49.68 46.00
C PRO A 89 27.03 50.17 47.24
N PHE A 90 25.70 50.08 47.23
CA PHE A 90 24.85 50.53 48.32
C PHE A 90 24.57 49.40 49.32
N ALA A 91 24.44 48.16 48.84
CA ALA A 91 24.31 46.98 49.69
C ALA A 91 25.54 46.81 50.61
N ALA A 92 26.74 47.13 50.10
CA ALA A 92 27.99 47.03 50.85
C ALA A 92 28.11 48.01 52.04
N ARG A 93 27.26 49.04 52.10
CA ARG A 93 27.33 50.08 53.16
C ARG A 93 26.54 49.73 54.42
N GLY A 94 25.74 48.67 54.40
CA GLY A 94 24.96 48.20 55.56
C GLY A 94 23.97 49.24 56.07
N GLY A 95 22.76 49.26 55.50
CA GLY A 95 21.66 50.13 55.91
C GLY A 95 20.31 49.55 55.47
N GLU A 96 19.21 50.17 55.90
CA GLU A 96 17.88 49.70 55.51
C GLU A 96 17.57 50.07 54.04
N VAL A 97 16.69 49.31 53.40
CA VAL A 97 16.24 49.60 52.02
C VAL A 97 15.60 50.99 51.91
N SER A 98 15.03 51.50 53.00
CA SER A 98 14.49 52.86 53.17
C SER A 98 15.53 53.95 52.91
N ASP A 99 16.80 53.69 53.25
CA ASP A 99 17.90 54.65 53.20
C ASP A 99 18.55 54.75 51.81
N LEU A 100 18.15 53.87 50.89
CA LEU A 100 18.67 53.84 49.53
C LEU A 100 18.10 54.98 48.67
N PRO A 101 18.90 55.53 47.73
CA PRO A 101 18.40 56.50 46.76
C PRO A 101 17.18 55.96 46.00
N PRO A 102 16.17 56.79 45.67
CA PRO A 102 14.95 56.35 44.99
C PRO A 102 15.19 55.57 43.69
N ALA A 103 16.23 55.93 42.93
CA ALA A 103 16.63 55.23 41.71
C ALA A 103 17.12 53.80 42.01
N VAL A 104 17.87 53.60 43.10
CA VAL A 104 18.38 52.29 43.52
C VAL A 104 17.24 51.39 44.03
N ARG A 105 16.32 51.94 44.84
CA ARG A 105 15.11 51.20 45.26
C ARG A 105 14.27 50.77 44.07
N THR A 106 14.13 51.65 43.08
CA THR A 106 13.43 51.33 41.82
C THR A 106 14.15 50.22 41.04
N ALA A 107 15.49 50.30 40.94
CA ALA A 107 16.30 49.27 40.28
C ALA A 107 16.16 47.90 40.97
N LEU A 108 16.23 47.86 42.31
CA LEU A 108 16.03 46.62 43.09
C LEU A 108 14.63 46.03 42.90
N ARG A 109 13.58 46.86 42.97
CA ARG A 109 12.21 46.40 42.71
C ARG A 109 12.04 45.84 41.30
N ARG A 110 12.71 46.43 40.30
CA ARG A 110 12.71 45.92 38.93
C ARG A 110 13.50 44.61 38.81
N ALA A 111 14.63 44.50 39.51
CA ALA A 111 15.41 43.26 39.54
C ALA A 111 14.58 42.11 40.12
N VAL A 112 13.92 42.31 41.27
CA VAL A 112 13.04 41.29 41.89
C VAL A 112 11.94 40.82 40.93
N ARG A 113 11.25 41.76 40.27
CA ARG A 113 10.22 41.40 39.26
C ARG A 113 10.80 40.62 38.08
N LEU A 114 11.98 41.02 37.59
CA LEU A 114 12.67 40.28 36.53
C LEU A 114 13.06 38.88 37.01
N SER A 115 13.48 38.69 38.26
CA SER A 115 13.78 37.37 38.81
C SER A 115 12.53 36.47 38.84
N GLU A 116 11.38 37.01 39.24
CA GLU A 116 10.08 36.31 39.22
C GLU A 116 9.68 35.94 37.79
N ASP A 117 9.75 36.89 36.86
CA ASP A 117 9.47 36.68 35.44
C ASP A 117 10.40 35.61 34.82
N ILE A 118 11.70 35.64 35.13
CA ILE A 118 12.68 34.65 34.67
C ILE A 118 12.32 33.24 35.17
N ALA A 119 11.86 33.12 36.42
CA ALA A 119 11.43 31.83 36.96
C ALA A 119 10.24 31.26 36.18
N GLU A 120 9.21 32.07 35.94
CA GLU A 120 8.03 31.67 35.13
C GLU A 120 8.44 31.27 33.71
N TRP A 121 9.32 32.04 33.05
CA TRP A 121 9.74 31.71 31.69
C TRP A 121 10.62 30.47 31.61
N LYS A 122 11.38 30.14 32.65
CA LYS A 122 12.14 28.88 32.73
C LYS A 122 11.21 27.68 32.82
N GLU A 123 10.13 27.76 33.59
CA GLU A 123 9.10 26.72 33.61
C GLU A 123 8.48 26.53 32.21
N GLY A 124 8.14 27.64 31.53
CA GLY A 124 7.65 27.60 30.15
C GLY A 124 8.67 27.04 29.15
N LEU A 125 9.97 27.28 29.37
CA LEU A 125 11.04 26.75 28.54
C LEU A 125 11.15 25.23 28.70
N GLU A 126 11.10 24.73 29.93
CA GLU A 126 11.09 23.28 30.22
C GLU A 126 9.88 22.60 29.55
N GLU A 127 8.69 23.20 29.63
CA GLU A 127 7.49 22.69 28.95
C GLU A 127 7.66 22.68 27.42
N ALA A 128 8.26 23.72 26.83
CA ALA A 128 8.53 23.78 25.40
C ALA A 128 9.58 22.73 24.95
N GLU A 129 10.61 22.48 25.75
CA GLU A 129 11.60 21.42 25.49
C GLU A 129 11.00 20.03 25.54
N GLU A 130 10.17 19.74 26.54
CA GLU A 130 9.43 18.48 26.63
C GLU A 130 8.51 18.29 25.42
N THR A 131 7.78 19.34 25.04
CA THR A 131 6.90 19.34 23.87
C THR A 131 7.68 19.02 22.58
N VAL A 132 8.85 19.64 22.37
CA VAL A 132 9.74 19.34 21.23
C VAL A 132 10.19 17.89 21.24
N ARG A 133 10.55 17.34 22.41
CA ARG A 133 10.96 15.94 22.55
C ARG A 133 9.80 15.00 22.18
N LEU A 134 8.61 15.22 22.74
CA LEU A 134 7.41 14.42 22.45
C LEU A 134 7.07 14.43 20.96
N CYS A 135 7.10 15.60 20.30
CA CYS A 135 6.86 15.70 18.87
C CYS A 135 7.87 14.89 18.03
N ARG A 136 9.15 14.85 18.42
CA ARG A 136 10.17 14.04 17.72
C ARG A 136 9.93 12.55 17.91
N ASP A 137 9.59 12.12 19.12
CA ASP A 137 9.28 10.73 19.41
C ASP A 137 8.04 10.27 18.62
N LEU A 138 7.01 11.12 18.53
CA LEU A 138 5.82 10.87 17.71
C LEU A 138 6.11 10.79 16.23
N ASP A 139 6.90 11.71 15.67
CA ASP A 139 7.27 11.68 14.25
C ASP A 139 8.04 10.38 13.92
N ALA A 140 8.89 9.89 14.83
CA ALA A 140 9.57 8.61 14.67
C ALA A 140 8.58 7.43 14.63
N VAL A 141 7.58 7.39 15.52
CA VAL A 141 6.52 6.36 15.52
C VAL A 141 5.73 6.41 14.21
N VAL A 142 5.26 7.59 13.80
CA VAL A 142 4.48 7.76 12.56
C VAL A 142 5.26 7.31 11.33
N ARG A 143 6.56 7.68 11.23
CA ARG A 143 7.43 7.25 10.12
C ARG A 143 7.57 5.73 10.06
N LYS A 144 7.80 5.08 11.21
CA LYS A 144 7.92 3.62 11.28
C LYS A 144 6.62 2.94 10.83
N SER A 145 5.49 3.35 11.39
CA SER A 145 4.19 2.79 11.03
C SER A 145 3.86 2.99 9.55
N ARG A 146 4.24 4.13 8.97
CA ARG A 146 4.07 4.42 7.54
C ARG A 146 4.85 3.43 6.67
N VAL A 147 6.13 3.17 7.00
CA VAL A 147 6.97 2.19 6.27
C VAL A 147 6.38 0.79 6.36
N ASP A 148 5.87 0.39 7.52
CA ASP A 148 5.25 -0.93 7.70
C ASP A 148 3.97 -1.08 6.85
N LEU A 149 3.15 -0.02 6.73
CA LEU A 149 1.97 -0.02 5.86
C LEU A 149 2.32 -0.04 4.37
N GLU A 150 3.39 0.64 3.95
CA GLU A 150 3.88 0.58 2.57
C GLU A 150 4.30 -0.84 2.19
N ARG A 151 4.99 -1.56 3.09
CA ARG A 151 5.34 -2.98 2.88
C ARG A 151 4.09 -3.87 2.76
N VAL A 152 3.06 -3.58 3.54
CA VAL A 152 1.77 -4.27 3.46
C VAL A 152 1.11 -4.03 2.11
N LEU A 153 1.10 -2.79 1.61
CA LEU A 153 0.59 -2.48 0.26
C LEU A 153 1.31 -3.26 -0.83
N ASP A 154 2.64 -3.29 -0.79
CA ASP A 154 3.44 -4.02 -1.77
C ASP A 154 3.12 -5.52 -1.77
N SER A 155 2.94 -6.10 -0.58
CA SER A 155 2.55 -7.50 -0.40
C SER A 155 1.16 -7.78 -0.97
N LEU A 156 0.18 -6.91 -0.68
CA LEU A 156 -1.18 -7.02 -1.23
C LEU A 156 -1.17 -6.91 -2.76
N ALA A 157 -0.45 -5.94 -3.32
CA ALA A 157 -0.33 -5.76 -4.76
C ALA A 157 0.30 -6.99 -5.46
N ARG A 158 1.23 -7.69 -4.80
CA ARG A 158 1.78 -8.95 -5.30
C ARG A 158 0.75 -10.08 -5.26
N ARG A 159 -0.02 -10.19 -4.16
CA ARG A 159 -1.09 -11.19 -4.01
C ARG A 159 -2.20 -11.00 -5.04
N PHE A 160 -2.65 -9.77 -5.29
CA PHE A 160 -3.65 -9.47 -6.31
C PHE A 160 -3.15 -9.87 -7.72
N ARG A 161 -1.92 -9.49 -8.09
CA ARG A 161 -1.32 -9.92 -9.36
C ARG A 161 -1.22 -11.44 -9.51
N ALA A 162 -0.83 -12.14 -8.43
CA ALA A 162 -0.78 -13.60 -8.43
C ALA A 162 -2.17 -14.22 -8.61
N ALA A 163 -3.20 -13.66 -7.96
CA ALA A 163 -4.58 -14.10 -8.11
C ALA A 163 -5.10 -13.88 -9.55
N GLU A 164 -4.86 -12.72 -10.14
CA GLU A 164 -5.21 -12.41 -11.53
C GLU A 164 -4.54 -13.38 -12.50
N THR A 165 -3.25 -13.65 -12.30
CA THR A 165 -2.49 -14.62 -13.11
C THR A 165 -3.09 -16.02 -13.00
N LYS A 166 -3.44 -16.45 -11.77
CA LYS A 166 -4.10 -17.75 -11.54
C LYS A 166 -5.46 -17.83 -12.25
N SER A 167 -6.27 -16.77 -12.18
CA SER A 167 -7.56 -16.69 -12.88
C SER A 167 -7.41 -16.64 -14.41
N ALA A 168 -6.34 -16.03 -14.93
CA ALA A 168 -6.03 -16.05 -16.35
C ALA A 168 -5.61 -17.46 -16.81
N LEU A 169 -4.76 -18.14 -16.04
CA LEU A 169 -4.35 -19.52 -16.31
C LEU A 169 -5.54 -20.49 -16.27
N ALA A 170 -6.46 -20.34 -15.31
CA ALA A 170 -7.68 -21.13 -15.25
C ALA A 170 -8.53 -20.96 -16.52
N ARG A 171 -8.72 -19.72 -16.99
CA ARG A 171 -9.44 -19.44 -18.25
C ARG A 171 -8.77 -20.06 -19.47
N ILE A 172 -7.44 -20.03 -19.54
CA ILE A 172 -6.68 -20.68 -20.63
C ILE A 172 -6.87 -22.21 -20.57
N ALA A 173 -6.81 -22.80 -19.37
CA ALA A 173 -7.04 -24.23 -19.20
C ALA A 173 -8.46 -24.64 -19.65
N ASP A 174 -9.48 -23.85 -19.32
CA ASP A 174 -10.86 -24.08 -19.77
C ASP A 174 -10.99 -23.98 -21.30
N GLN A 175 -10.34 -23.00 -21.92
CA GLN A 175 -10.31 -22.83 -23.38
C GLN A 175 -9.60 -24.00 -24.08
N LEU A 176 -8.46 -24.45 -23.54
CA LEU A 176 -7.74 -25.63 -24.05
C LEU A 176 -8.60 -26.88 -23.93
N GLY A 177 -9.33 -27.06 -22.83
CA GLY A 177 -10.26 -28.18 -22.67
C GLY A 177 -11.46 -28.12 -23.64
N ALA A 178 -11.96 -26.93 -23.96
CA ALA A 178 -12.97 -26.76 -25.00
C ALA A 178 -12.42 -27.09 -26.40
N PHE A 179 -11.20 -26.64 -26.71
CA PHE A 179 -10.53 -26.93 -27.97
C PHE A 179 -10.25 -28.43 -28.16
N ASP A 180 -9.70 -29.11 -27.14
CA ASP A 180 -9.45 -30.56 -27.16
C ASP A 180 -10.74 -31.36 -27.44
N ARG A 181 -11.86 -30.96 -26.82
CA ARG A 181 -13.17 -31.57 -27.11
C ARG A 181 -13.62 -31.35 -28.55
N ALA A 182 -13.48 -30.14 -29.08
CA ALA A 182 -13.84 -29.83 -30.45
C ALA A 182 -13.00 -30.65 -31.45
N VAL A 183 -11.68 -30.74 -31.22
CA VAL A 183 -10.78 -31.55 -32.06
C VAL A 183 -11.16 -33.03 -32.01
N ARG A 184 -11.49 -33.58 -30.83
CA ARG A 184 -11.93 -34.98 -30.72
C ARG A 184 -13.23 -35.23 -31.48
N VAL A 185 -14.19 -34.30 -31.43
CA VAL A 185 -15.46 -34.43 -32.16
C VAL A 185 -15.23 -34.39 -33.67
N ASP A 186 -14.49 -33.40 -34.17
CA ASP A 186 -14.15 -33.27 -35.60
C ASP A 186 -13.37 -34.50 -36.11
N LEU A 187 -12.39 -34.99 -35.33
CA LEU A 187 -11.63 -36.18 -35.71
C LEU A 187 -12.52 -37.42 -35.74
N ALA A 188 -13.43 -37.60 -34.78
CA ALA A 188 -14.36 -38.71 -34.77
C ALA A 188 -15.35 -38.67 -35.94
N GLU A 189 -15.79 -37.47 -36.36
CA GLU A 189 -16.62 -37.29 -37.55
C GLU A 189 -15.83 -37.65 -38.82
N ARG A 190 -14.59 -37.16 -38.97
CA ARG A 190 -13.74 -37.51 -40.11
C ARG A 190 -13.43 -38.99 -40.21
N VAL A 191 -13.22 -39.66 -39.08
CA VAL A 191 -13.03 -41.12 -39.03
C VAL A 191 -14.29 -41.83 -39.51
N ARG A 192 -15.48 -41.46 -39.01
CA ARG A 192 -16.75 -42.02 -39.49
C ARG A 192 -16.96 -41.79 -40.99
N ASP A 193 -16.65 -40.60 -41.50
CA ASP A 193 -16.75 -40.30 -42.93
C ASP A 193 -15.75 -41.09 -43.77
N ALA A 194 -14.55 -41.36 -43.25
CA ALA A 194 -13.56 -42.19 -43.91
C ALA A 194 -13.99 -43.68 -43.93
N GLU A 195 -14.52 -44.18 -42.82
CA GLU A 195 -15.08 -45.53 -42.71
C GLU A 195 -16.26 -45.72 -43.66
N ALA A 196 -17.18 -44.76 -43.75
CA ALA A 196 -18.31 -44.79 -44.67
C ALA A 196 -17.86 -44.79 -46.14
N ARG A 197 -16.84 -44.00 -46.48
CA ARG A 197 -16.24 -44.01 -47.83
C ARG A 197 -15.58 -45.34 -48.16
N ALA A 198 -14.79 -45.89 -47.24
CA ALA A 198 -14.14 -47.19 -47.42
C ALA A 198 -15.18 -48.32 -47.59
N ALA A 199 -16.28 -48.29 -46.84
CA ALA A 199 -17.36 -49.25 -46.99
C ALA A 199 -18.05 -49.16 -48.37
N ALA A 200 -18.32 -47.95 -48.84
CA ALA A 200 -18.90 -47.73 -50.18
C ALA A 200 -17.94 -48.15 -51.31
N GLU A 201 -16.65 -47.87 -51.17
CA GLU A 201 -15.59 -48.33 -52.10
C GLU A 201 -15.50 -49.86 -52.12
N HIS A 202 -15.61 -50.51 -50.96
CA HIS A 202 -15.61 -51.97 -50.88
C HIS A 202 -16.87 -52.59 -51.52
N GLU A 203 -18.05 -52.02 -51.27
CA GLU A 203 -19.31 -52.48 -51.88
C GLU A 203 -19.32 -52.32 -53.41
N THR A 204 -18.79 -51.19 -53.91
CA THR A 204 -18.63 -50.98 -55.36
C THR A 204 -17.64 -51.98 -55.97
N ALA A 205 -16.51 -52.25 -55.32
CA ALA A 205 -15.58 -53.28 -55.78
C ALA A 205 -16.21 -54.68 -55.83
N LEU A 206 -17.00 -55.07 -54.82
CA LEU A 206 -17.72 -56.34 -54.82
C LEU A 206 -18.75 -56.42 -55.96
N ASN A 207 -19.49 -55.34 -56.22
CA ASN A 207 -20.45 -55.28 -57.33
C ASN A 207 -19.74 -55.40 -58.69
N ASP A 208 -18.58 -54.75 -58.86
CA ASP A 208 -17.78 -54.85 -60.07
C ASP A 208 -17.24 -56.26 -60.29
N GLU A 209 -16.76 -56.93 -59.22
CA GLU A 209 -16.35 -58.34 -59.27
C GLU A 209 -17.53 -59.26 -59.65
N ASP A 210 -18.71 -59.03 -59.10
CA ASP A 210 -19.90 -59.84 -59.39
C ASP A 210 -20.34 -59.69 -60.86
N VAL A 211 -20.25 -58.46 -61.41
CA VAL A 211 -20.45 -58.20 -62.84
C VAL A 211 -19.41 -58.93 -63.69
N GLN A 212 -18.12 -58.87 -63.33
CA GLN A 212 -17.06 -59.58 -64.04
C GLN A 212 -17.28 -61.10 -64.02
N LEU A 213 -17.67 -61.67 -62.87
CA LEU A 213 -17.97 -63.10 -62.75
C LEU A 213 -19.14 -63.51 -63.65
N ARG A 214 -20.21 -62.70 -63.73
CA ARG A 214 -21.34 -62.95 -64.64
C ARG A 214 -20.92 -62.88 -66.11
N GLN A 215 -20.08 -61.92 -66.48
CA GLN A 215 -19.55 -61.81 -67.84
C GLN A 215 -18.69 -63.01 -68.23
N LEU A 216 -17.82 -63.47 -67.32
CA LEU A 216 -17.00 -64.66 -67.52
C LEU A 216 -17.85 -65.94 -67.62
N ALA A 217 -18.91 -66.06 -66.81
CA ALA A 217 -19.85 -67.17 -66.89
C ALA A 217 -20.58 -67.20 -68.24
N ALA A 218 -21.09 -66.06 -68.70
CA ALA A 218 -21.73 -65.95 -70.02
C ALA A 218 -20.77 -66.30 -71.17
N ALA A 219 -19.53 -65.80 -71.13
CA ALA A 219 -18.51 -66.15 -72.11
C ALA A 219 -18.15 -67.65 -72.09
N GLY A 220 -18.16 -68.28 -70.91
CA GLY A 220 -17.97 -69.72 -70.75
C GLY A 220 -19.13 -70.54 -71.32
N GLU A 221 -20.37 -70.09 -71.13
CA GLU A 221 -21.57 -70.68 -71.73
C GLU A 221 -21.55 -70.54 -73.26
N ASP A 222 -21.20 -69.37 -73.78
CA ASP A 222 -21.05 -69.13 -75.22
C ASP A 222 -19.97 -70.02 -75.83
N ALA A 223 -18.83 -70.17 -75.16
CA ALA A 223 -17.76 -71.08 -75.59
C ALA A 223 -18.20 -72.56 -75.57
N ALA A 224 -19.01 -72.96 -74.58
CA ALA A 224 -19.57 -74.32 -74.51
C ALA A 224 -20.60 -74.57 -75.63
N VAL A 225 -21.40 -73.55 -75.99
CA VAL A 225 -22.34 -73.61 -77.12
C VAL A 225 -21.59 -73.67 -78.45
N GLU A 226 -20.54 -72.87 -78.64
CA GLU A 226 -19.67 -72.94 -79.83
C GLU A 226 -19.01 -74.30 -79.98
N GLU A 227 -18.45 -74.86 -78.90
CA GLU A 227 -17.84 -76.19 -78.91
C GLU A 227 -18.87 -77.28 -79.23
N ARG A 228 -20.11 -77.15 -78.74
CA ARG A 228 -21.19 -78.10 -79.05
C ARG A 228 -21.67 -77.98 -80.50
N LEU A 229 -21.73 -76.77 -81.05
CA LEU A 229 -21.98 -76.52 -82.47
C LEU A 229 -20.85 -77.06 -83.35
N ARG A 230 -19.60 -76.95 -82.89
CA ARG A 230 -18.42 -77.50 -83.57
C ARG A 230 -18.49 -79.02 -83.65
N ARG A 231 -18.86 -79.70 -82.56
CA ARG A 231 -19.06 -81.16 -82.54
C ARG A 231 -20.21 -81.61 -83.44
N LEU A 232 -21.36 -80.91 -83.39
CA LEU A 232 -22.48 -81.20 -84.28
C LEU A 232 -22.10 -81.07 -85.77
N ARG A 233 -21.26 -80.10 -86.13
CA ARG A 233 -20.74 -79.97 -87.50
C ARG A 233 -19.79 -81.08 -87.91
N GLN A 234 -19.07 -81.70 -86.95
CA GLN A 234 -18.20 -82.85 -87.21
C GLN A 234 -18.97 -84.17 -87.33
N ASP A 235 -20.16 -84.26 -86.74
CA ASP A 235 -21.03 -85.46 -86.81
C ASP A 235 -21.93 -85.48 -88.07
N THR A 236 -21.84 -84.47 -88.96
CA THR A 236 -22.66 -84.37 -90.19
C THR A 236 -21.88 -84.68 -91.48
N ASP A 237 -20.60 -85.01 -91.38
CA ASP A 237 -19.74 -85.52 -92.47
C ASP A 237 -19.48 -87.03 -92.29
#